data_AF-A0A6J4PTH3-F1
#
_entry.id   AF-A0A6J4PTH3-F1
#
_cell.length_a   1.000
_cell.length_b   1.000
_cell.length_c   1.000
_cell.angle_alpha   90.00
_cell.angle_beta   90.00
_cell.angle_gamma   90.00
#
_symmetry.space_group_name_H-M   'P 1'
#
loop_
_entity.id
_entity.type
_entity.pdbx_description
1 polymer ?
#
loop_
_entity_poly.entity_id
_entity_poly.type
_entity_poly.pdbx_seq_one_letter_code
_entity_poly.pdbx_strand_id
1 'polypeptide(L)' 'MQGELYELLLRWIEATPEKTIGRQVSPEVRASVVSWSIFGAALDWSRNGAAPSSEEVADHALSVIVGGLQL' A
#
# COMPACT_ATOMS: atom_id res chain seq x y z
N MET A 1 2.48 5.76 -13.71
CA MET A 1 2.26 4.61 -12.80
C MET A 1 2.28 4.97 -11.31
N GLN A 2 3.38 5.38 -10.66
CA GLN A 2 3.35 5.62 -9.20
C GLN A 2 2.38 6.73 -8.77
N GLY A 3 2.29 7.83 -9.54
CA GLY A 3 1.33 8.91 -9.30
C GLY A 3 -0.14 8.47 -9.45
N GLU A 4 -0.45 7.64 -10.44
CA GLU A 4 -1.80 7.10 -10.65
C GLU A 4 -2.21 6.15 -9.51
N LEU A 5 -1.28 5.32 -9.03
CA LEU A 5 -1.52 4.44 -7.89
C LEU A 5 -1.76 5.25 -6.61
N TYR A 6 -0.97 6.30 -6.39
CA TYR A 6 -1.19 7.24 -5.28
C TYR A 6 -2.59 7.87 -5.34
N GLU A 7 -2.99 8.43 -6.49
CA GLU A 7 -4.30 9.08 -6.64
C GLU A 7 -5.47 8.10 -6.49
N LEU A 8 -5.31 6.86 -6.96
CA LEU A 8 -6.30 5.81 -6.76
C LEU A 8 -6.46 5.47 -5.28
N LEU A 9 -5.34 5.27 -4.58
CA LEU A 9 -5.32 4.93 -3.16
C LEU A 9 -5.86 6.07 -2.31
N LEU A 10 -5.51 7.32 -2.62
CA LEU A 10 -6.01 8.49 -1.91
C LEU A 10 -7.53 8.56 -1.99
N ARG A 11 -8.10 8.50 -3.19
CA ARG A 11 -9.56 8.51 -3.38
C ARG A 11 -10.26 7.36 -2.67
N TRP A 12 -9.63 6.19 -2.64
CA TRP A 12 -10.20 5.03 -1.96
C TRP A 12 -10.18 5.19 -0.43
N ILE A 13 -9.08 5.70 0.14
CA ILE A 13 -8.94 5.97 1.57
C ILE A 13 -9.91 7.06 2.01
N GLU A 14 -10.04 8.14 1.24
CA GLU A 14 -10.99 9.24 1.50
C GLU A 14 -12.45 8.77 1.44
N ALA A 15 -12.77 7.82 0.57
CA ALA A 15 -14.12 7.26 0.45
C ALA A 15 -14.46 6.23 1.54
N THR A 16 -13.49 5.82 2.36
CA THR A 16 -13.69 4.79 3.38
C THR A 16 -14.21 5.43 4.67
N PRO A 17 -15.36 5.00 5.23
CA PRO A 17 -15.88 5.54 6.48
C PRO A 17 -14.86 5.37 7.60
N GLU A 18 -14.49 6.46 8.27
CA GLU A 18 -13.54 6.41 9.39
C GLU A 18 -14.07 5.51 10.50
N LYS A 19 -13.44 4.35 10.68
CA LYS A 19 -13.68 3.44 11.79
C LYS A 19 -12.46 3.36 12.69
N THR A 20 -12.00 4.46 13.30
CA THR A 20 -11.02 4.29 14.39
C THR A 20 -10.98 5.43 15.40
N ILE A 21 -11.02 5.00 16.68
CA ILE A 21 -10.75 5.77 17.89
C ILE A 21 -9.22 5.77 18.06
N GLY A 22 -8.52 6.85 17.68
CA GLY A 22 -7.05 6.91 17.73
C GLY A 22 -6.44 8.13 17.04
N ARG A 23 -5.10 8.23 17.02
CA ARG A 23 -4.38 9.32 16.34
C ARG A 23 -4.47 9.14 14.82
N GLN A 24 -5.23 9.99 14.16
CA GLN A 24 -5.42 9.95 12.71
C GLN A 24 -4.18 10.44 11.97
N VAL A 25 -3.68 9.60 11.06
CA VAL A 25 -2.71 9.99 10.02
C VAL A 25 -3.53 10.47 8.82
N SER A 26 -3.10 11.56 8.19
CA SER A 26 -3.86 12.13 7.08
C SER A 26 -3.99 11.13 5.90
N PRO A 27 -5.12 11.14 5.17
CA PRO A 27 -5.34 10.28 4.01
C PRO A 27 -4.19 10.33 2.99
N GLU A 28 -3.60 11.51 2.77
CA GLU A 28 -2.48 11.74 1.85
C GLU A 28 -1.21 11.01 2.31
N VAL A 29 -0.92 11.06 3.61
CA VAL A 29 0.22 10.34 4.18
C VAL A 29 0.02 8.84 4.08
N ARG A 30 -1.20 8.34 4.38
CA ARG A 30 -1.53 6.91 4.21
C ARG A 30 -1.39 6.47 2.76
N ALA A 31 -1.98 7.21 1.82
CA ALA A 31 -1.91 6.92 0.38
C ALA A 31 -0.46 6.92 -0.14
N SER A 32 0.35 7.88 0.32
CA SER A 32 1.77 7.96 -0.02
C SER A 32 2.54 6.74 0.49
N VAL A 33 2.38 6.39 1.77
CA VAL A 33 3.05 5.22 2.37
C VAL A 33 2.65 3.91 1.68
N VAL A 34 1.36 3.72 1.40
CA VAL A 34 0.88 2.52 0.67
C VAL A 34 1.48 2.46 -0.73
N SER A 35 1.42 3.57 -1.49
CA SER A 35 1.95 3.64 -2.87
C SER A 35 3.45 3.30 -2.91
N TRP A 36 4.24 3.87 -2.00
CA TRP A 36 5.66 3.57 -1.90
C TRP A 36 5.96 2.14 -1.46
N SER A 37 5.16 1.58 -0.56
CA SER A 37 5.34 0.19 -0.11
C SER A 37 5.09 -0.81 -1.23
N ILE A 38 4.03 -0.62 -2.02
CA ILE A 38 3.73 -1.43 -3.21
C ILE A 38 4.85 -1.28 -4.24
N PHE A 39 5.25 -0.05 -4.55
CA PHE A 39 6.30 0.21 -5.53
C PHE A 39 7.65 -0.40 -5.10
N GLY A 40 7.99 -0.30 -3.82
CA GLY A 40 9.21 -0.88 -3.26
C GLY A 40 9.24 -2.40 -3.38
N ALA A 41 8.15 -3.08 -3.01
CA ALA A 41 8.04 -4.54 -3.12
C ALA A 41 8.10 -5.00 -4.58
N ALA A 42 7.39 -4.31 -5.49
CA ALA A 42 7.42 -4.63 -6.91
C ALA A 42 8.81 -4.38 -7.53
N LEU A 43 9.49 -3.30 -7.12
CA LEU A 43 10.84 -2.97 -7.59
C LEU A 43 11.86 -4.00 -7.13
N ASP A 44 11.80 -4.41 -5.86
CA ASP A 44 12.66 -5.45 -5.31
C ASP A 44 12.45 -6.79 -6.03
N TRP A 45 11.19 -7.22 -6.20
CA TRP A 45 10.85 -8.42 -6.96
C TRP A 45 11.34 -8.35 -8.41
N SER A 46 11.17 -7.22 -9.09
CA SER A 46 11.61 -7.08 -10.49
C SER A 46 13.12 -7.25 -10.67
N ARG A 47 13.91 -6.91 -9.64
CA ARG A 47 15.37 -6.92 -9.68
C ARG A 47 15.96 -8.25 -9.21
N ASN A 48 15.29 -8.89 -8.26
CA ASN A 48 15.82 -10.05 -7.54
C ASN A 48 15.00 -11.34 -7.77
N GLY A 49 13.90 -11.27 -8.54
CA GLY A 49 12.88 -12.32 -8.60
C GLY A 49 13.13 -13.42 -9.64
N ALA A 50 13.28 -14.64 -9.14
CA ALA A 50 12.92 -15.89 -9.85
C ALA A 50 11.85 -16.70 -9.07
N ALA A 51 11.83 -16.54 -7.74
CA ALA A 51 10.78 -16.94 -6.79
C ALA A 51 10.87 -16.00 -5.56
N PRO A 52 9.78 -15.66 -4.85
CA PRO A 52 8.39 -16.09 -5.04
C PRO A 52 7.72 -15.51 -6.31
N SER A 53 6.53 -16.00 -6.67
CA SER A 53 5.73 -15.43 -7.77
C SER A 53 5.33 -13.98 -7.47
N SER A 54 4.97 -13.23 -8.51
CA SER A 54 4.45 -11.87 -8.34
C SER A 54 3.17 -11.83 -7.48
N GLU A 55 2.33 -12.86 -7.55
CA GLU A 55 1.13 -12.93 -6.70
C GLU A 55 1.51 -13.14 -5.23
N GLU A 56 2.46 -14.04 -4.95
CA GLU A 56 2.92 -14.30 -3.58
C GLU A 56 3.57 -13.06 -2.95
N VAL A 57 4.35 -12.30 -3.73
CA VAL A 57 4.91 -11.02 -3.25
C VAL A 57 3.80 -9.98 -3.01
N ALA A 58 2.80 -9.91 -3.88
CA ALA A 58 1.68 -8.99 -3.72
C ALA A 58 0.87 -9.31 -2.44
N ASP A 59 0.57 -10.57 -2.18
CA ASP A 59 -0.15 -11.01 -0.99
C ASP A 59 0.62 -10.68 0.30
N HIS A 60 1.92 -10.97 0.33
CA HIS A 60 2.77 -10.61 1.48
C HIS A 60 2.84 -9.10 1.70
N ALA A 61 3.03 -8.31 0.63
CA ALA A 61 3.09 -6.87 0.72
C ALA A 61 1.76 -6.28 1.24
N LEU A 62 0.63 -6.74 0.71
CA LEU A 62 -0.69 -6.29 1.15
C LEU A 62 -0.97 -6.65 2.62
N SER A 63 -0.60 -7.86 3.06
CA SER A 63 -0.78 -8.28 4.46
C SER A 63 -0.04 -7.36 5.43
N VAL A 64 1.23 -7.02 5.14
CA VAL A 64 2.04 -6.11 5.96
C VAL A 64 1.48 -4.69 5.95
N ILE A 65 1.09 -4.19 4.77
CA ILE A 65 0.54 -2.84 4.61
C ILE A 65 -0.76 -2.68 5.42
N VAL A 66 -1.68 -3.63 5.31
CA VAL A 66 -2.97 -3.58 6.03
C VAL A 66 -2.76 -3.70 7.54
N GLY A 67 -1.92 -4.65 7.98
CA GLY A 67 -1.60 -4.81 9.40
C GLY A 67 -0.89 -3.60 10.01
N GLY A 68 0.03 -2.98 9.26
CA GLY A 68 0.81 -1.82 9.73
C GLY A 68 0.05 -0.50 9.74
N LEU A 69 -0.89 -0.30 8.79
CA LEU A 69 -1.66 0.93 8.67
C LEU A 69 -3.06 0.87 9.27
N GLN A 70 -3.42 -0.26 9.89
CA GLN A 70 -4.76 -0.52 10.44
C GLN A 70 -5.86 -0.15 9.42
N LEU A 71 -5.63 -0.51 8.16
CA LEU A 71 -6.56 -0.29 7.05
C LEU A 71 -7.76 -1.25 7.16
#